data_AF-A0A7Y5YB51-F1
#
_entry.id   AF-A0A7Y5YB51-F1
#
_cell.length_a   1.000
_cell.length_b   1.000
_cell.length_c   1.000
_cell.angle_alpha   90.00
_cell.angle_beta   90.00
_cell.angle_gamma   90.00
#
_symmetry.space_group_name_H-M   'P 1'
#
loop_
_entity.id
_entity.type
_entity.pdbx_description
1 polymer ?
#
loop_
_entity_poly.entity_id
_entity_poly.type
_entity_poly.pdbx_seq_one_letter_code
_entity_poly.pdbx_strand_id
1 'polypeptide(L)'
;MEKLTIKTPSDVLSFIGHTLGFWPQESLVCITMKDNSIGATLRIDLPYQPGQELSYAQTVAHYLTSDATATSILFAVYTSETSQPGQARPQAGTIAALTGVLAEQGITIRDGLIVGDETFSPYDGEPGTNLALPVSSTETS
;
A
#
# COMPACT_ATOMS: atom_id res chain seq x y z
N MET A 1 6.77 -10.65 -22.08
CA MET A 1 6.56 -10.13 -20.72
C MET A 1 5.37 -9.20 -20.79
N GLU A 2 4.25 -9.61 -20.19
CA GLU A 2 3.01 -8.84 -20.22
C GLU A 2 3.20 -7.58 -19.37
N LYS A 3 3.01 -6.41 -19.98
CA LYS A 3 3.12 -5.12 -19.28
C LYS A 3 1.82 -4.86 -18.54
N LEU A 4 1.63 -5.48 -17.39
CA LEU A 4 0.55 -5.04 -16.50
C LEU A 4 0.87 -3.61 -16.07
N THR A 5 0.08 -2.67 -16.56
CA THR A 5 0.27 -1.25 -16.29
C THR A 5 -0.78 -0.83 -15.28
N ILE A 6 -0.37 -0.55 -14.05
CA ILE A 6 -1.24 0.08 -13.06
C ILE A 6 -1.45 1.53 -13.48
N LYS A 7 -2.70 1.89 -13.79
CA LYS A 7 -3.08 3.27 -14.17
C LYS A 7 -4.05 3.89 -13.19
N THR A 8 -4.83 3.06 -12.50
CA THR A 8 -5.86 3.50 -11.56
C THR A 8 -5.69 2.83 -10.20
N PRO A 9 -6.21 3.45 -9.13
CA PRO A 9 -6.35 2.81 -7.83
C PRO A 9 -7.02 1.44 -7.86
N SER A 10 -8.04 1.25 -8.71
CA SER A 10 -8.74 -0.04 -8.86
C SER A 10 -7.85 -1.13 -9.47
N ASP A 11 -6.91 -0.77 -10.35
CA ASP A 11 -5.95 -1.72 -10.92
C ASP A 11 -5.00 -2.24 -9.84
N VAL A 12 -4.59 -1.37 -8.90
CA VAL A 12 -3.77 -1.76 -7.74
C VAL A 12 -4.50 -2.83 -6.92
N LEU A 13 -5.76 -2.58 -6.56
CA LEU A 13 -6.53 -3.51 -5.74
C LEU A 13 -6.79 -4.84 -6.45
N SER A 14 -7.12 -4.78 -7.74
CA SER A 14 -7.32 -5.97 -8.56
C SER A 14 -6.03 -6.81 -8.64
N PHE A 15 -4.89 -6.14 -8.81
CA PHE A 15 -3.58 -6.79 -8.82
C PHE A 15 -3.25 -7.41 -7.45
N ILE A 16 -3.46 -6.70 -6.35
CA ILE A 16 -3.19 -7.23 -5.00
C ILE A 16 -4.07 -8.45 -4.71
N GLY A 17 -5.37 -8.35 -4.97
CA GLY A 17 -6.31 -9.45 -4.76
C GLY A 17 -5.96 -10.69 -5.59
N HIS A 18 -5.56 -10.49 -6.85
CA HIS A 18 -5.10 -11.59 -7.71
C HIS A 18 -3.78 -12.20 -7.24
N THR A 19 -2.82 -11.36 -6.84
CA THR A 19 -1.46 -11.78 -6.46
C THR A 19 -1.44 -12.51 -5.12
N LEU A 20 -2.20 -12.02 -4.15
CA LEU A 20 -2.26 -12.62 -2.81
C LEU A 20 -3.29 -13.76 -2.72
N GLY A 21 -4.31 -13.76 -3.57
CA GLY A 21 -5.40 -14.74 -3.55
C GLY A 21 -6.41 -14.54 -2.41
N PHE A 22 -6.24 -13.49 -1.61
CA PHE A 22 -7.15 -13.09 -0.53
C PHE A 22 -7.08 -11.58 -0.31
N TRP A 23 -8.02 -11.05 0.47
CA TRP A 23 -8.05 -9.67 0.90
C TRP A 23 -7.29 -9.50 2.23
N PRO A 24 -6.17 -8.75 2.26
CA PRO A 24 -5.43 -8.50 3.50
C PRO A 24 -6.25 -7.75 4.55
N GLN A 25 -5.88 -7.94 5.81
CA GLN A 25 -6.41 -7.18 6.95
C GLN A 25 -5.25 -6.71 7.81
N GLU A 26 -5.36 -5.50 8.36
CA GLU A 26 -4.31 -4.87 9.19
C GLU A 26 -2.91 -5.06 8.60
N SER A 27 -2.76 -4.73 7.32
CA SER A 27 -1.55 -4.99 6.52
C SER A 27 -1.11 -3.80 5.70
N LEU A 28 0.21 -3.64 5.56
CA LEU A 28 0.80 -2.85 4.49
C LEU A 28 1.14 -3.77 3.32
N VAL A 29 0.64 -3.44 2.14
CA VAL A 29 1.07 -4.05 0.89
C VAL A 29 1.88 -3.03 0.10
N CYS A 30 3.07 -3.41 -0.35
CA CYS A 30 3.93 -2.61 -1.20
C CYS A 30 4.22 -3.35 -2.49
N ILE A 31 4.21 -2.63 -3.60
CA ILE A 31 4.49 -3.16 -4.94
C ILE A 31 5.65 -2.35 -5.49
N THR A 32 6.78 -3.00 -5.78
CA THR A 32 7.90 -2.32 -6.41
C THR A 32 7.61 -2.07 -7.88
N MET A 33 8.19 -0.99 -8.41
CA MET A 33 8.04 -0.59 -9.79
C MET A 33 9.38 -0.14 -10.37
N LYS A 34 9.54 -0.43 -11.66
CA LYS A 34 10.54 0.18 -12.53
C LYS A 34 9.83 0.80 -13.72
N ASP A 35 9.91 2.12 -13.83
CA ASP A 35 9.09 2.90 -14.77
C ASP A 35 7.59 2.60 -14.61
N ASN A 36 7.01 1.88 -15.58
CA ASN A 36 5.61 1.46 -15.58
C ASN A 36 5.45 -0.07 -15.48
N SER A 37 6.52 -0.78 -15.12
CA SER A 37 6.52 -2.23 -14.95
C SER A 37 6.45 -2.59 -13.47
N ILE A 38 5.62 -3.56 -13.14
CA ILE A 38 5.48 -4.11 -11.79
C ILE A 38 6.63 -5.08 -11.49
N GLY A 39 7.19 -4.97 -10.29
CA GLY A 39 8.19 -5.87 -9.73
C GLY A 39 7.63 -6.78 -8.64
N ALA A 40 8.35 -6.86 -7.51
CA ALA A 40 7.97 -7.64 -6.34
C ALA A 40 6.75 -7.05 -5.60
N THR A 41 5.98 -7.95 -4.98
CA THR A 41 4.89 -7.58 -4.05
C THR A 41 5.25 -8.07 -2.66
N LEU A 42 5.23 -7.15 -1.70
CA LEU A 42 5.45 -7.41 -0.28
C LEU A 42 4.14 -7.16 0.46
N ARG A 43 3.70 -8.13 1.26
CA ARG A 43 2.66 -7.94 2.28
C ARG A 43 3.30 -8.14 3.64
N ILE A 44 3.01 -7.23 4.56
CA ILE A 44 3.47 -7.29 5.94
C ILE A 44 2.38 -6.75 6.87
N ASP A 45 2.29 -7.28 8.09
CA ASP A 45 1.33 -6.81 9.10
C ASP A 45 1.66 -5.38 9.54
N LEU A 46 0.64 -4.56 9.79
CA LEU A 46 0.84 -3.20 10.31
C LEU A 46 1.47 -3.23 11.72
N PRO A 47 2.27 -2.21 12.07
CA PRO A 47 2.80 -2.11 13.42
C PRO A 47 1.65 -1.87 14.42
N TYR A 48 1.55 -2.73 15.43
CA TYR A 48 0.51 -2.64 16.46
C TYR A 48 0.85 -1.68 17.60
N GLN A 49 2.11 -1.25 17.71
CA GLN A 49 2.60 -0.43 18.82
C GLN A 49 3.19 0.89 18.32
N PRO A 50 2.79 2.04 18.92
CA PRO A 50 3.41 3.32 18.61
C PRO A 50 4.88 3.33 19.01
N GLY A 51 5.71 4.09 18.28
CA GLY A 51 7.15 4.20 18.51
C GLY A 51 8.00 3.16 17.77
N GLN A 52 7.40 2.28 16.98
CA GLN A 52 8.10 1.29 16.13
C GLN A 52 8.14 1.68 14.65
N GLU A 53 7.69 2.89 14.30
CA GLU A 53 7.49 3.33 12.91
C GLU A 53 8.80 3.27 12.12
N LEU A 54 9.90 3.73 12.71
CA LEU A 54 11.21 3.75 12.03
C LEU A 54 11.79 2.34 11.85
N SER A 55 11.78 1.50 12.89
CA SER A 55 12.27 0.12 12.78
C SER A 55 11.44 -0.71 11.81
N TYR A 56 10.13 -0.48 11.80
CA TYR A 56 9.21 -1.08 10.85
C TYR A 56 9.53 -0.61 9.41
N ALA A 57 9.66 0.69 9.19
CA ALA A 57 10.03 1.27 7.90
C ALA A 57 11.37 0.73 7.37
N GLN A 58 12.39 0.61 8.23
CA GLN A 58 13.68 0.00 7.87
C GLN A 58 13.54 -1.45 7.43
N THR A 59 12.72 -2.22 8.15
CA THR A 59 12.44 -3.63 7.81
C THR A 59 11.73 -3.74 6.46
N VAL A 60 10.70 -2.92 6.23
CA VAL A 60 9.98 -2.89 4.95
C VAL A 60 10.90 -2.46 3.80
N ALA A 61 11.68 -1.39 3.97
CA ALA A 61 12.62 -0.94 2.97
C ALA A 61 13.70 -1.98 2.66
N HIS A 62 14.19 -2.72 3.67
CA HIS A 62 15.13 -3.82 3.47
C HIS A 62 14.55 -4.92 2.56
N TYR A 63 13.29 -5.30 2.76
CA TYR A 63 12.62 -6.25 1.86
C TYR A 63 12.41 -5.68 0.45
N LEU A 64 11.99 -4.43 0.33
CA LEU A 64 11.73 -3.81 -0.98
C LEU A 64 12.99 -3.63 -1.82
N THR A 65 14.11 -3.27 -1.18
CA THR A 65 15.41 -3.11 -1.83
C THR A 65 16.05 -4.43 -2.28
N SER A 66 15.49 -5.58 -1.88
CA SER A 66 15.89 -6.87 -2.46
C SER A 66 15.58 -6.95 -3.96
N ASP A 67 14.57 -6.22 -4.44
CA ASP A 67 14.38 -5.92 -5.86
C ASP A 67 15.32 -4.78 -6.27
N ALA A 68 16.54 -5.15 -6.65
CA ALA A 68 17.58 -4.20 -7.05
C ALA A 68 17.25 -3.38 -8.31
N THR A 69 16.14 -3.67 -8.99
CA THR A 69 15.71 -2.94 -10.18
C THR A 69 14.63 -1.89 -9.89
N ALA A 70 14.06 -1.92 -8.69
CA ALA A 70 13.01 -1.01 -8.26
C ALA A 70 13.52 0.43 -8.16
N THR A 71 12.75 1.37 -8.73
CA THR A 71 12.98 2.82 -8.62
C THR A 71 11.88 3.52 -7.83
N SER A 72 10.72 2.87 -7.71
CA SER A 72 9.57 3.41 -6.98
C SER A 72 8.71 2.30 -6.42
N ILE A 73 7.78 2.67 -5.53
CA ILE A 73 6.75 1.77 -5.00
C ILE A 73 5.36 2.38 -5.11
N LEU A 74 4.37 1.49 -5.18
CA LEU A 74 3.00 1.77 -4.78
C LEU A 74 2.73 1.08 -3.45
N PHE A 75 1.86 1.65 -2.62
CA PHE A 75 1.44 0.99 -1.40
C PHE A 75 -0.08 1.01 -1.20
N ALA A 76 -0.56 0.08 -0.40
CA ALA A 76 -1.92 0.02 0.09
C ALA A 76 -1.91 -0.35 1.58
N VAL A 77 -2.49 0.50 2.41
CA VAL A 77 -2.72 0.26 3.84
C VAL A 77 -4.10 -0.35 4.00
N TYR A 78 -4.15 -1.60 4.41
CA TYR A 78 -5.39 -2.33 4.74
C TYR A 78 -5.62 -2.19 6.24
N THR A 79 -6.67 -1.49 6.65
CA THR A 79 -7.00 -1.30 8.07
C THR A 79 -8.47 -0.98 8.24
N SER A 80 -9.08 -1.52 9.30
CA SER A 80 -10.44 -1.15 9.70
C SER A 80 -10.48 0.21 10.45
N GLU A 81 -9.32 0.82 10.72
CA GLU A 81 -9.25 2.14 11.34
C GLU A 81 -9.77 3.22 10.38
N THR A 82 -10.70 4.03 10.86
CA THR A 82 -11.31 5.11 10.07
C THR A 82 -10.74 6.46 10.49
N SER A 83 -10.44 7.33 9.51
CA SER A 83 -10.08 8.71 9.79
C SER A 83 -11.27 9.64 9.60
N GLN A 84 -11.46 10.53 10.57
CA GLN A 84 -12.38 11.65 10.45
C GLN A 84 -11.70 12.85 9.81
N PRO A 85 -12.45 13.77 9.17
CA PRO A 85 -11.90 15.04 8.69
C PRO A 85 -11.15 15.78 9.79
N GLY A 86 -9.92 16.23 9.50
CA GLY A 86 -9.06 16.93 10.46
C GLY A 86 -8.23 16.03 11.39
N GLN A 87 -8.35 14.70 11.28
CA GLN A 87 -7.44 13.76 11.94
C GLN A 87 -6.35 13.29 10.98
N ALA A 88 -5.20 12.88 11.55
CA ALA A 88 -4.17 12.21 10.78
C ALA A 88 -4.72 10.92 10.15
N ARG A 89 -4.20 10.58 8.97
CA ARG A 89 -4.49 9.29 8.33
C ARG A 89 -3.98 8.14 9.21
N PRO A 90 -4.64 6.97 9.20
CA PRO A 90 -4.16 5.80 9.91
C PRO A 90 -2.78 5.46 9.39
N GLN A 91 -1.86 5.11 10.28
CA GLN A 91 -0.47 4.80 9.92
C GLN A 91 0.33 5.98 9.34
N ALA A 92 -0.08 7.24 9.53
CA ALA A 92 0.65 8.42 9.04
C ALA A 92 2.12 8.44 9.46
N GLY A 93 2.43 8.12 10.73
CA GLY A 93 3.82 8.04 11.21
C GLY A 93 4.62 6.94 10.51
N THR A 94 4.02 5.77 10.32
CA THR A 94 4.62 4.62 9.62
C THR A 94 4.93 4.96 8.16
N ILE A 95 3.99 5.56 7.43
CA ILE A 95 4.19 5.94 6.03
C ILE A 95 5.20 7.09 5.88
N ALA A 96 5.21 8.05 6.82
CA ALA A 96 6.22 9.11 6.84
C ALA A 96 7.63 8.55 7.06
N ALA A 97 7.79 7.63 8.03
CA ALA A 97 9.07 6.96 8.27
C ALA A 97 9.52 6.13 7.06
N LEU A 98 8.60 5.38 6.44
CA LEU A 98 8.88 4.60 5.23
C LEU A 98 9.32 5.48 4.07
N THR A 99 8.64 6.61 3.85
CA THR A 99 9.02 7.60 2.83
C THR A 99 10.46 8.07 3.03
N GLY A 100 10.83 8.42 4.27
CA GLY A 100 12.18 8.86 4.60
C GLY A 100 13.24 7.80 4.32
N VAL A 101 13.03 6.58 4.81
CA VAL A 101 13.98 5.46 4.63
C VAL A 101 14.14 5.08 3.15
N LEU A 102 13.04 5.03 2.38
CA LEU A 102 13.11 4.71 0.95
C LEU A 102 13.82 5.80 0.14
N ALA A 103 13.60 7.07 0.49
CA ALA A 103 14.27 8.19 -0.17
C ALA A 103 15.80 8.13 -0.01
N GLU A 104 16.30 7.69 1.16
CA GLU A 104 17.74 7.46 1.37
C GLU A 104 18.31 6.36 0.46
N GLN A 105 17.47 5.42 0.01
CA GLN A 105 17.81 4.35 -0.92
C GLN A 105 17.52 4.70 -2.39
N GLY A 106 17.08 5.92 -2.68
CA GLY A 106 16.73 6.37 -4.04
C GLY A 106 15.41 5.79 -4.58
N ILE A 107 14.58 5.20 -3.71
CA ILE A 107 13.25 4.68 -4.07
C ILE A 107 12.19 5.73 -3.71
N THR A 108 11.32 6.07 -4.66
CA THR A 108 10.22 7.00 -4.43
C THR A 108 8.90 6.30 -4.15
N ILE A 109 8.03 6.92 -3.35
CA ILE A 109 6.63 6.50 -3.27
C ILE A 109 5.86 7.22 -4.37
N ARG A 110 5.23 6.45 -5.27
CA ARG A 110 4.50 6.99 -6.42
C ARG A 110 3.06 7.36 -6.05
N ASP A 111 2.32 6.42 -5.48
CA ASP A 111 0.95 6.61 -4.99
C ASP A 111 0.70 5.65 -3.81
N GLY A 112 -0.28 6.01 -3.00
CA GLY A 112 -0.73 5.24 -1.84
C GLY A 112 -2.23 5.09 -1.81
N LEU A 113 -2.71 3.94 -1.34
CA LEU A 113 -4.12 3.72 -1.03
C LEU A 113 -4.27 3.47 0.47
N ILE A 114 -5.40 3.94 1.00
CA ILE A 114 -5.95 3.38 2.22
C ILE A 114 -7.17 2.56 1.86
N VAL A 115 -7.28 1.40 2.49
CA VAL A 115 -8.38 0.50 2.27
C VAL A 115 -8.95 -0.02 3.57
N GLY A 116 -10.24 0.26 3.77
CA GLY A 116 -11.03 -0.31 4.84
C GLY A 116 -11.84 -1.50 4.40
N ASP A 117 -12.80 -1.88 5.23
CA ASP A 117 -13.58 -3.11 5.06
C ASP A 117 -14.48 -3.07 3.81
N GLU A 118 -15.00 -1.89 3.45
CA GLU A 118 -15.98 -1.71 2.36
C GLU A 118 -15.55 -0.70 1.30
N THR A 119 -14.60 0.17 1.64
CA THR A 119 -14.22 1.31 0.78
C THR A 119 -12.73 1.53 0.77
N PHE A 120 -12.26 2.21 -0.27
CA PHE A 120 -10.87 2.62 -0.42
C PHE A 120 -10.78 4.06 -0.92
N SER A 121 -9.67 4.73 -0.61
CA SER A 121 -9.37 6.05 -1.12
C SER A 121 -7.88 6.19 -1.40
N PRO A 122 -7.45 7.17 -2.20
CA PRO A 122 -6.07 7.63 -2.17
C PRO A 122 -5.66 7.96 -0.73
N TYR A 123 -4.45 7.56 -0.34
CA TYR A 123 -3.93 7.75 1.01
C TYR A 123 -3.72 9.25 1.30
N ASP A 124 -3.08 9.96 0.37
CA ASP A 124 -2.85 11.42 0.44
C ASP A 124 -4.06 12.25 -0.02
N GLY A 125 -5.20 11.61 -0.31
CA GLY A 125 -6.42 12.30 -0.69
C GLY A 125 -7.11 12.97 0.50
N GLU A 126 -8.07 13.87 0.21
CA GLU A 126 -8.95 14.43 1.25
C GLU A 126 -9.80 13.31 1.89
N PRO A 127 -9.89 13.26 3.24
CA PRO A 127 -10.77 12.34 3.94
C PRO A 127 -12.22 12.44 3.43
N GLY A 128 -12.86 11.30 3.13
CA GLY A 128 -14.24 11.24 2.65
C GLY A 128 -14.40 11.04 1.14
N THR A 129 -13.33 11.05 0.36
CA THR A 129 -13.35 10.63 -1.07
C THR A 129 -13.20 9.11 -1.17
N ASN A 130 -14.20 8.39 -0.63
CA ASN A 130 -14.18 6.94 -0.56
C ASN A 130 -14.86 6.35 -1.79
N LEU A 131 -14.18 5.42 -2.48
CA LEU A 131 -14.73 4.61 -3.55
C LEU A 131 -15.08 3.22 -3.01
N ALA A 132 -16.19 2.65 -3.48
CA ALA A 132 -16.57 1.28 -3.12
C ALA A 132 -15.49 0.30 -3.61
N LEU A 133 -15.12 -0.65 -2.76
CA LEU A 133 -14.21 -1.72 -3.16
C LEU A 133 -14.74 -2.43 -4.42
N PRO A 134 -13.87 -2.79 -5.38
CA PRO A 134 -14.26 -3.66 -6.46
C PRO A 134 -14.59 -5.01 -5.85
N VAL A 135 -15.87 -5.24 -5.56
CA VAL A 135 -16.36 -6.52 -5.06
C VAL A 135 -16.04 -7.56 -6.13
N SER A 136 -15.01 -8.37 -5.88
CA SER A 136 -14.93 -9.68 -6.54
C SER A 136 -16.19 -10.39 -6.09
N SER A 137 -17.15 -10.46 -7.01
CA SER A 137 -18.40 -11.17 -6.84
C SER A 137 -18.06 -12.65 -6.64
N THR A 138 -17.74 -13.00 -5.41
CA THR A 138 -17.71 -14.38 -4.93
C THR A 138 -18.78 -14.45 -3.86
N GLU A 139 -20.03 -14.22 -4.30
CA GLU A 139 -21.14 -14.95 -3.71
C GLU A 139 -20.78 -16.43 -3.87
N THR A 140 -20.27 -17.02 -2.79
CA THR A 140 -20.17 -18.47 -2.70
C THR A 140 -21.53 -18.91 -2.17
N SER A 141 -22.26 -19.62 -3.03
CA SER A 141 -23.59 -20.19 -2.80
C SER A 141 -23.67 -21.09 -1.57
#